data_AF-A0A9D4N5L2-F1
#
_entry.id   AF-A0A9D4N5L2-F1
#
_cell.length_a   1.000
_cell.length_b   1.000
_cell.length_c   1.000
_cell.angle_alpha   90.00
_cell.angle_beta   90.00
_cell.angle_gamma   90.00
#
_symmetry.space_group_name_H-M   'P 1'
#
loop_
_entity.id
_entity.type
_entity.pdbx_description
1 polymer ?
#
loop_
_entity_poly.entity_id
_entity_poly.type
_entity_poly.pdbx_seq_one_letter_code
_entity_poly.pdbx_strand_id
1 'polypeptide(L)'
;MFIESSAPRSPGDNAILQSATFSGSSSPLCLQFYYNMYGSSIGSLRVWALPQGGNSVKVWELSGNQGLQWSQATVNVGQATQFQVCCTIDV
;
A
#
# COMPACT_ATOMS: atom_id res chain seq x y z
N MET A 1 4.62 -5.42 10.08
CA MET A 1 5.41 -4.19 9.79
C MET A 1 4.78 -3.03 10.55
N PHE A 2 5.58 -2.09 11.03
CA PHE A 2 5.11 -0.89 11.74
C PHE A 2 5.92 0.32 11.28
N ILE A 3 5.29 1.49 11.25
CA ILE A 3 5.93 2.77 11.00
C ILE A 3 5.38 3.79 11.99
N GLU A 4 6.28 4.54 12.60
CA GLU A 4 5.93 5.67 13.45
C GLU A 4 5.75 6.93 12.58
N SER A 5 4.59 7.59 12.69
CA SER A 5 4.24 8.82 11.96
C SER A 5 4.28 10.07 12.85
N SER A 6 4.66 9.94 14.11
CA SER A 6 4.90 11.07 15.02
C SER A 6 6.27 11.70 14.78
N ALA A 7 6.50 12.86 15.43
CA ALA A 7 7.80 13.52 15.45
C ALA A 7 8.92 12.50 15.78
N PRO A 8 10.05 12.52 15.07
CA PRO A 8 10.56 13.61 14.21
C PRO A 8 10.12 13.53 12.74
N ARG A 9 9.18 12.64 12.36
CA ARG A 9 8.70 12.58 10.97
C ARG A 9 8.02 13.90 10.56
N SER A 10 8.21 14.27 9.30
CA SER A 10 7.67 15.50 8.72
C SER A 10 6.73 15.20 7.55
N PRO A 11 5.75 16.08 7.26
CA PRO A 11 4.89 15.95 6.10
C PRO A 11 5.69 15.75 4.80
N GLY A 12 5.43 14.65 4.09
CA GLY A 12 6.14 14.27 2.88
C GLY A 12 7.17 13.14 3.08
N ASP A 13 7.48 12.76 4.32
CA ASP A 13 8.24 11.55 4.59
C ASP A 13 7.44 10.31 4.15
N ASN A 14 8.10 9.38 3.48
CA ASN A 14 7.46 8.15 3.03
C ASN A 14 8.27 6.89 3.39
N ALA A 15 7.55 5.80 3.60
CA ALA A 15 8.12 4.45 3.63
C ALA A 15 7.54 3.60 2.51
N ILE A 16 8.38 2.74 1.95
CA ILE A 16 8.05 1.89 0.82
C ILE A 16 8.29 0.44 1.20
N LEU A 17 7.26 -0.39 1.04
CA LEU A 17 7.38 -1.85 1.08
C LEU A 17 7.08 -2.38 -0.32
N GLN A 18 8.08 -2.98 -0.95
CA GLN A 18 7.95 -3.52 -2.30
C GLN A 18 8.13 -5.04 -2.29
N SER A 19 7.24 -5.74 -3.01
CA SER A 19 7.28 -7.19 -3.13
C SER A 19 8.37 -7.67 -4.09
N ALA A 20 8.62 -8.97 -4.09
CA ALA A 20 9.26 -9.63 -5.22
C ALA A 20 8.39 -9.51 -6.50
N THR A 21 8.98 -9.83 -7.65
CA THR A 21 8.27 -9.87 -8.93
C THR A 21 7.36 -11.09 -9.00
N PHE A 22 6.10 -10.86 -9.35
CA PHE A 22 5.13 -11.89 -9.67
C PHE A 22 5.02 -12.07 -11.18
N SER A 23 4.69 -13.29 -11.61
CA SER A 23 4.33 -13.56 -13.00
C SER A 23 2.98 -12.92 -13.33
N GLY A 24 2.84 -12.45 -14.58
CA GLY A 24 1.55 -11.98 -15.08
C GLY A 24 0.53 -13.11 -15.16
N SER A 25 -0.75 -12.77 -14.98
CA SER A 25 -1.87 -13.71 -15.02
C SER A 25 -3.12 -13.04 -15.58
N SER A 26 -3.92 -13.78 -16.33
CA SER A 26 -5.27 -13.37 -16.73
C SER A 26 -6.30 -13.54 -15.61
N SER A 27 -5.96 -14.30 -14.57
CA SER A 27 -6.81 -14.48 -13.40
C SER A 27 -6.59 -13.34 -12.39
N PRO A 28 -7.65 -12.88 -11.69
CA PRO A 28 -7.50 -11.92 -10.60
C PRO A 28 -6.54 -12.42 -9.52
N LEU A 29 -5.69 -11.52 -9.02
CA LEU A 29 -4.85 -11.78 -7.85
C LEU A 29 -5.14 -10.72 -6.79
N CYS A 30 -5.46 -11.16 -5.58
CA CYS A 30 -5.83 -10.26 -4.49
C CYS A 30 -4.74 -10.20 -3.41
N LEU A 31 -4.34 -8.99 -3.04
CA LEU A 31 -3.58 -8.72 -1.83
C LEU A 31 -4.58 -8.60 -0.66
N GLN A 32 -4.36 -9.38 0.40
CA GLN A 32 -5.11 -9.28 1.65
C GLN A 32 -4.17 -8.87 2.77
N PHE A 33 -4.55 -7.84 3.52
CA PHE A 33 -3.74 -7.35 4.64
C PHE A 33 -4.61 -6.72 5.72
N TYR A 34 -4.09 -6.71 6.93
CA TYR A 34 -4.67 -5.99 8.05
C TYR A 34 -3.94 -4.65 8.23
N TYR A 35 -4.67 -3.60 8.61
CA TYR A 35 -4.13 -2.29 8.90
C TYR A 35 -4.72 -1.74 10.21
N ASN A 36 -3.95 -0.86 10.86
CA ASN A 36 -4.37 -0.04 11.98
C ASN A 36 -3.76 1.34 11.76
N MET A 37 -4.62 2.36 11.60
CA MET A 37 -4.21 3.72 11.27
C MET A 37 -4.86 4.66 12.27
N TYR A 38 -4.21 4.85 13.42
CA TYR A 38 -4.69 5.72 14.48
C TYR A 38 -3.73 6.89 14.75
N GLY A 39 -4.27 8.09 14.89
CA GLY A 39 -3.53 9.29 15.25
C GLY A 39 -3.82 10.46 14.31
N SER A 40 -3.57 11.68 14.79
CA SER A 40 -3.81 12.91 14.01
C SER A 40 -2.74 13.19 12.95
N SER A 41 -1.53 12.66 13.15
CA SER A 41 -0.42 12.75 12.18
C SER A 41 -0.34 11.53 11.27
N ILE A 42 -1.36 10.66 11.24
CA ILE A 42 -1.36 9.52 10.32
C ILE A 42 -1.63 10.04 8.91
N GLY A 43 -0.71 9.80 7.98
CA GLY A 43 -0.88 10.19 6.59
C GLY A 43 -1.71 9.17 5.82
N SER A 44 -1.17 8.65 4.72
CA SER A 44 -1.89 7.76 3.81
C SER A 44 -1.17 6.44 3.61
N LEU A 45 -1.91 5.33 3.63
CA LEU A 45 -1.44 4.03 3.17
C LEU A 45 -1.99 3.79 1.76
N ARG A 46 -1.12 3.48 0.80
CA ARG A 46 -1.50 3.20 -0.59
C ARG A 46 -0.93 1.89 -1.07
N VAL A 47 -1.64 1.25 -1.99
CA VAL A 47 -1.17 0.06 -2.72
C VAL A 47 -1.09 0.41 -4.20
N TRP A 48 0.07 0.08 -4.78
CA TRP A 48 0.40 0.31 -6.18
C TRP A 48 0.70 -1.03 -6.85
N ALA A 49 0.17 -1.21 -8.06
CA ALA A 49 0.59 -2.26 -8.98
C ALA A 49 1.61 -1.69 -9.96
N LEU A 50 2.74 -2.37 -10.10
CA LEU A 50 3.88 -1.95 -10.92
C LEU A 50 4.07 -2.96 -12.06
N PRO A 51 3.29 -2.88 -13.16
CA PRO A 51 3.45 -3.77 -14.30
C PRO A 51 4.77 -3.49 -15.03
N GLN A 52 5.45 -4.55 -15.44
CA GLN A 52 6.65 -4.48 -16.25
C GLN A 52 6.30 -3.91 -17.63
N GLY A 53 7.02 -2.87 -18.05
CA GLY A 53 6.80 -2.18 -19.32
C GLY A 53 5.57 -1.27 -19.35
N GLY A 54 4.89 -1.07 -18.21
CA GLY A 54 3.74 -0.19 -18.08
C GLY A 54 3.94 0.88 -17.02
N ASN A 55 2.93 1.74 -16.88
CA ASN A 55 2.90 2.75 -15.82
C ASN A 55 2.45 2.13 -14.50
N SER A 56 2.99 2.64 -13.39
CA SER A 56 2.52 2.29 -12.05
C SER A 56 1.09 2.76 -11.84
N VAL A 57 0.25 1.92 -11.25
CA VAL A 57 -1.17 2.19 -11.02
C VAL A 57 -1.48 2.14 -9.54
N LYS A 58 -2.05 3.21 -8.99
CA LYS A 58 -2.61 3.19 -7.62
C LYS A 58 -3.91 2.40 -7.64
N VAL A 59 -3.91 1.24 -6.98
CA VAL A 59 -5.06 0.33 -6.95
C VAL A 59 -5.88 0.46 -5.67
N TRP A 60 -5.30 1.05 -4.61
CA TRP A 60 -5.98 1.29 -3.35
C TRP A 60 -5.32 2.40 -2.54
N GLU A 61 -6.10 3.12 -1.74
CA GLU A 61 -5.65 4.16 -0.83
C GLU A 61 -6.58 4.27 0.37
N LEU A 62 -5.99 4.54 1.53
CA LEU A 62 -6.69 4.93 2.74
C LEU A 62 -5.89 6.02 3.46
N SER A 63 -6.58 7.07 3.89
CA SER A 63 -5.96 8.27 4.43
C SER A 63 -6.56 8.66 5.78
N GLY A 64 -5.71 9.16 6.67
CA GLY A 64 -6.13 9.69 7.96
C GLY A 64 -6.57 8.61 8.95
N ASN A 65 -7.08 9.08 10.08
CA ASN A 65 -7.45 8.24 11.21
C ASN A 65 -8.62 7.31 10.90
N GLN A 66 -8.41 6.00 11.10
CA GLN A 66 -9.37 4.91 10.91
C GLN A 66 -9.87 4.34 12.24
N GLY A 67 -9.43 4.92 13.36
CA GLY A 67 -9.69 4.43 14.71
C GLY A 67 -8.66 3.42 15.20
N LEU A 68 -8.83 2.99 16.44
CA LEU A 68 -7.87 2.14 17.17
C LEU A 68 -7.92 0.66 16.78
N GLN A 69 -8.92 0.23 16.02
CA GLN A 69 -9.18 -1.17 15.74
C GLN A 69 -8.44 -1.63 14.47
N TRP A 70 -8.00 -2.88 14.48
CA TRP A 70 -7.49 -3.51 13.26
C TRP A 70 -8.64 -3.77 12.28
N SER A 71 -8.41 -3.44 11.02
CA SER A 71 -9.34 -3.68 9.92
C SER A 71 -8.64 -4.44 8.79
N GLN A 72 -9.41 -5.19 8.00
CA GLN A 72 -8.88 -5.96 6.88
C GLN A 72 -9.23 -5.28 5.55
N ALA A 73 -8.26 -5.22 4.64
CA ALA A 73 -8.47 -4.82 3.25
C ALA A 73 -8.19 -5.99 2.31
N THR A 74 -8.93 -6.05 1.21
CA THR A 74 -8.70 -6.94 0.07
C THR A 74 -8.62 -6.08 -1.19
N VAL A 75 -7.52 -6.17 -1.93
CA VAL A 75 -7.22 -5.30 -3.07
C VAL A 75 -6.83 -6.17 -4.27
N ASN A 76 -7.48 -5.98 -5.41
CA ASN A 76 -7.05 -6.62 -6.65
C ASN A 76 -5.77 -5.94 -7.17
N VAL A 77 -4.71 -6.72 -7.32
CA VAL A 77 -3.38 -6.29 -7.76
C VAL A 77 -2.93 -6.97 -9.04
N GLY A 78 -3.69 -7.93 -9.56
CA GLY A 78 -3.32 -8.76 -10.70
C GLY A 78 -3.04 -7.94 -11.97
N GLN A 79 -1.95 -8.27 -12.67
CA GLN A 79 -1.56 -7.65 -13.94
C GLN A 79 -1.37 -8.73 -15.02
N ALA A 80 -1.58 -8.35 -16.28
CA ALA A 80 -1.39 -9.23 -17.43
C ALA A 80 0.10 -9.54 -17.71
N THR A 81 1.01 -8.62 -17.38
CA THR A 81 2.46 -8.80 -17.48
C THR A 81 3.06 -9.07 -16.11
N GLN A 82 4.35 -9.43 -16.05
CA GLN A 82 5.08 -9.50 -14.78
C GLN A 82 4.92 -8.19 -14.01
N PHE A 83 4.81 -8.25 -12.70
CA PHE A 83 4.54 -7.05 -11.90
C PHE A 83 5.07 -7.17 -10.48
N GLN A 84 5.23 -6.03 -9.83
CA GLN A 84 5.44 -5.95 -8.39
C GLN A 84 4.27 -5.23 -7.73
N VAL A 85 4.11 -5.44 -6.43
CA VAL A 85 3.20 -4.69 -5.58
C VAL A 85 4.03 -3.81 -4.67
N CYS A 86 3.67 -2.54 -4.59
CA CYS A 86 4.34 -1.55 -3.75
C CYS A 86 3.33 -0.91 -2.81
N CYS A 87 3.61 -0.95 -1.53
CA CYS A 87 2.83 -0.25 -0.51
C CYS A 87 3.61 0.98 -0.05
N THR A 88 2.98 2.15 -0.10
CA THR A 88 3.58 3.41 0.39
C THR A 88 2.83 3.89 1.62
N ILE A 89 3.57 4.35 2.63
CA ILE A 89 3.00 4.99 3.81
C ILE A 89 3.59 6.39 3.90
N ASP A 90 2.74 7.39 3.81
CA ASP A 90 3.09 8.80 3.96
C ASP A 90 2.85 9.26 5.39
N VAL A 91 3.66 10.22 5.83
CA VAL A 91 3.47 11.02 7.05
C VAL A 91 3.27 12.48 6.66
#